data_AF-A0AAN0J9H6-F1
#
_entry.id   AF-A0AAN0J9H6-F1
#
_cell.length_a   1.000
_cell.length_b   1.000
_cell.length_c   1.000
_cell.angle_alpha   90.00
_cell.angle_beta   90.00
_cell.angle_gamma   90.00
#
_symmetry.space_group_name_H-M   'P 1'
#
loop_
_entity.id
_entity.type
_entity.pdbx_description
1 polymer ?
#
loop_
_entity_poly.entity_id
_entity_poly.type
_entity_poly.pdbx_seq_one_letter_code
_entity_poly.pdbx_strand_id
1 'polypeptide(L)'
;MMAAIQEKARQLYREIAQIPVATGGRIFRSGDELYEIEIKWSQKDLERGNKVSFAKSYLVRRVPAGLKKLSLLSSNSFQHDATSVLLESYSTCGKFRAVLMKGKLSKMESGAEPQQFIEIWDSNSLIKCFIVKEQFGKKHGKINDNDQFSSFQLSSDGSKLLYVAEKKVPDSIPYFKKNNGDEDKGSEPKEMGTEYVYRQSWGELLTTVINPIIVVLDIKTEECTVIDSPSNYSCGRARWVPDSTKELVYVGYNNEPLKLGLLYFLNRKSTLFCANVDTNVSSKIIIINDMTHLHCHMTSIILIIM
;
A
#
# COMPACT_ATOMS: atom_id res chain seq x y z
N MET A 1 -10.54 27.69 26.35
CA MET A 1 -11.87 27.65 25.69
C MET A 1 -11.77 27.69 24.16
N MET A 2 -11.05 28.67 23.58
CA MET A 2 -10.90 28.78 22.10
C MET A 2 -10.26 27.56 21.42
N ALA A 3 -9.21 26.97 22.00
CA ALA A 3 -8.56 25.78 21.43
C ALA A 3 -9.51 24.57 21.31
N ALA A 4 -10.40 24.37 22.30
CA ALA A 4 -11.37 23.28 22.26
C ALA A 4 -12.46 23.50 21.20
N ILE A 5 -12.84 24.75 20.93
CA ILE A 5 -13.78 25.09 19.86
C ILE A 5 -13.12 24.87 18.49
N GLN A 6 -11.87 25.29 18.34
CA GLN A 6 -11.11 25.07 17.10
C GLN A 6 -10.95 23.58 16.79
N GLU A 7 -10.64 22.75 17.79
CA GLU A 7 -10.50 21.30 17.57
C GLU A 7 -11.83 20.65 17.18
N LYS A 8 -12.93 21.02 17.85
CA LYS A 8 -14.28 20.55 17.46
C LYS A 8 -14.65 20.98 16.04
N ALA A 9 -14.37 22.23 15.66
CA ALA A 9 -14.63 22.72 14.31
C ALA A 9 -13.80 21.98 13.26
N ARG A 10 -12.52 21.71 13.57
CA ARG A 10 -11.63 20.91 12.71
C ARG A 10 -12.16 19.49 12.51
N GLN A 11 -12.57 18.84 13.58
CA GLN A 11 -13.13 17.48 13.54
C GLN A 11 -14.43 17.44 12.72
N LEU A 12 -15.36 18.35 13.00
CA LEU A 12 -16.62 18.45 12.25
C LEU A 12 -16.38 18.71 10.76
N TYR A 13 -15.43 19.59 10.43
CA TYR A 13 -15.08 19.86 9.03
C TYR A 13 -14.50 18.62 8.33
N ARG A 14 -13.68 17.80 9.03
CA ARG A 14 -13.17 16.53 8.49
C ARG A 14 -14.31 15.54 8.22
N GLU A 15 -15.27 15.41 9.13
CA GLU A 15 -16.44 14.54 8.97
C GLU A 15 -17.30 14.96 7.78
N ILE A 16 -17.58 16.26 7.63
CA ILE A 16 -18.37 16.77 6.49
C ILE A 16 -17.62 16.57 5.17
N ALA A 17 -16.30 16.78 5.14
CA ALA A 17 -15.50 16.62 3.93
C ALA A 17 -15.46 15.17 3.41
N GLN A 18 -15.68 14.19 4.29
CA GLN A 18 -15.77 12.77 3.93
C GLN A 18 -17.08 12.40 3.23
N ILE A 19 -18.12 13.24 3.30
CA ILE A 19 -19.41 12.95 2.65
C ILE A 19 -19.28 13.19 1.14
N PRO A 20 -19.40 12.15 0.30
CA PRO A 20 -19.33 12.33 -1.15
C PRO A 20 -20.61 12.97 -1.70
N VAL A 21 -20.47 13.79 -2.73
CA VAL A 21 -21.59 14.48 -3.39
C VAL A 21 -21.76 13.91 -4.79
N ALA A 22 -23.00 13.55 -5.15
CA ALA A 22 -23.32 13.11 -6.50
C ALA A 22 -23.16 14.28 -7.49
N THR A 23 -22.39 14.07 -8.54
CA THR A 23 -22.10 15.08 -9.58
C THR A 23 -22.80 14.78 -10.90
N GLY A 24 -23.29 13.57 -11.08
CA GLY A 24 -24.06 13.16 -12.25
C GLY A 24 -24.35 11.67 -12.23
N GLY A 25 -25.00 11.17 -13.27
CA GLY A 25 -25.29 9.75 -13.41
C GLY A 25 -25.91 9.41 -14.75
N ARG A 26 -25.99 8.11 -15.03
CA ARG A 26 -26.55 7.53 -16.24
C ARG A 26 -27.34 6.29 -15.88
N ILE A 27 -28.39 6.03 -16.64
CA ILE A 27 -29.20 4.82 -16.50
C ILE A 27 -29.17 4.10 -17.84
N PHE A 28 -28.74 2.84 -17.82
CA PHE A 28 -28.73 1.95 -18.95
C PHE A 28 -29.75 0.85 -18.72
N ARG A 29 -30.46 0.44 -19.77
CA ARG A 29 -31.27 -0.78 -19.73
C ARG A 29 -30.37 -1.94 -20.16
N SER A 30 -30.15 -2.90 -19.25
CA SER A 30 -29.22 -4.03 -19.45
C SER A 30 -29.95 -5.35 -19.74
N GLY A 31 -31.28 -5.36 -19.69
CA GLY A 31 -32.10 -6.52 -20.04
C GLY A 31 -33.59 -6.24 -19.85
N ASP A 32 -34.39 -7.32 -19.85
CA ASP A 32 -35.79 -7.19 -19.47
C ASP A 32 -35.91 -6.93 -17.97
N GLU A 33 -36.60 -5.86 -17.60
CA GLU A 33 -36.74 -5.38 -16.22
C GLU A 33 -35.42 -5.10 -15.46
N LEU A 34 -34.27 -5.10 -16.13
CA LEU A 34 -32.94 -4.86 -15.54
C LEU A 34 -32.35 -3.52 -16.00
N TYR A 35 -31.93 -2.73 -15.03
CA TYR A 35 -31.35 -1.40 -15.22
C TYR A 35 -30.00 -1.33 -14.52
N GLU A 36 -29.00 -0.81 -15.22
CA GLU A 36 -27.73 -0.44 -14.63
C GLU A 36 -27.72 1.07 -14.42
N ILE A 37 -27.53 1.50 -13.18
CA ILE A 37 -27.50 2.89 -12.79
C ILE A 37 -26.07 3.22 -12.39
N GLU A 38 -25.40 4.06 -13.16
CA GLU A 38 -24.09 4.60 -12.82
C GLU A 38 -24.27 5.99 -12.21
N ILE A 39 -23.71 6.23 -11.03
CA ILE A 39 -23.68 7.54 -10.38
C ILE A 39 -22.22 7.97 -10.22
N LYS A 40 -21.91 9.18 -10.68
CA LYS A 40 -20.62 9.84 -10.48
C LYS A 40 -20.66 10.65 -9.19
N TRP A 41 -19.61 10.54 -8.42
CA TRP A 41 -19.43 11.16 -7.12
C TRP A 41 -18.16 11.99 -7.11
N SER A 42 -18.15 13.04 -6.29
CA SER A 42 -16.96 13.80 -5.96
C SER A 42 -16.86 13.97 -4.46
N GLN A 43 -15.67 13.76 -3.92
CA GLN A 43 -15.36 13.88 -2.50
C GLN A 43 -14.11 14.74 -2.33
N LYS A 44 -14.03 15.50 -1.23
CA LYS A 44 -12.85 16.30 -0.93
C LYS A 44 -11.81 15.43 -0.22
N ASP A 45 -10.60 15.38 -0.78
CA ASP A 45 -9.44 14.81 -0.11
C ASP A 45 -8.67 15.95 0.57
N LEU A 46 -8.73 15.98 1.89
CA LEU A 46 -8.09 17.02 2.69
C LEU A 46 -6.57 16.87 2.75
N GLU A 47 -6.05 15.66 2.61
CA GLU A 47 -4.62 15.38 2.71
C GLU A 47 -3.93 15.79 1.39
N ARG A 48 -4.53 15.42 0.25
CA ARG A 48 -4.02 15.85 -1.07
C ARG A 48 -4.38 17.30 -1.41
N GLY A 49 -5.40 17.85 -0.74
CA GLY A 49 -5.92 19.18 -0.99
C GLY A 49 -6.60 19.32 -2.35
N ASN A 50 -7.14 18.22 -2.90
CA ASN A 50 -7.85 18.18 -4.18
C ASN A 50 -9.20 17.45 -4.01
N LYS A 51 -9.93 17.25 -5.11
CA LYS A 51 -11.16 16.44 -5.13
C LYS A 51 -10.87 15.10 -5.79
N VAL A 52 -11.33 14.02 -5.18
CA VAL A 52 -11.35 12.70 -5.81
C VAL A 52 -12.72 12.50 -6.46
N SER A 53 -12.70 11.96 -7.67
CA SER A 53 -13.92 11.63 -8.42
C SER A 53 -13.96 10.14 -8.66
N PHE A 54 -15.12 9.53 -8.44
CA PHE A 54 -15.32 8.09 -8.61
C PHE A 54 -16.75 7.79 -9.07
N ALA A 55 -16.95 6.62 -9.66
CA ALA A 55 -18.28 6.15 -10.05
C ALA A 55 -18.72 4.92 -9.24
N LYS A 56 -20.02 4.79 -9.07
CA LYS A 56 -20.68 3.61 -8.52
C LYS A 56 -21.73 3.11 -9.50
N SER A 57 -21.69 1.83 -9.80
CA SER A 57 -22.70 1.16 -10.64
C SER A 57 -23.60 0.31 -9.76
N TYR A 58 -24.90 0.46 -9.95
CA TYR A 58 -25.95 -0.27 -9.25
C TYR A 58 -26.74 -1.08 -10.28
N LEU A 59 -26.87 -2.38 -10.07
CA LEU A 59 -27.74 -3.21 -10.87
C LEU A 59 -29.11 -3.31 -10.18
N VAL A 60 -30.16 -2.85 -10.86
CA VAL A 60 -31.51 -2.76 -10.32
C VAL A 60 -32.47 -3.58 -11.15
N ARG A 61 -33.21 -4.48 -10.50
CA ARG A 61 -34.32 -5.21 -11.14
C ARG A 61 -35.65 -4.62 -10.72
N ARG A 62 -36.49 -4.33 -11.72
CA ARG A 62 -37.92 -4.03 -11.55
C ARG A 62 -38.63 -5.35 -11.24
N VAL A 63 -39.40 -5.39 -10.16
CA VAL A 63 -40.17 -6.58 -9.80
C VAL A 63 -41.48 -6.56 -10.57
N PRO A 64 -41.83 -7.63 -11.32
CA PRO A 64 -43.10 -7.70 -12.02
C PRO A 64 -44.23 -8.00 -11.00
N ALA A 65 -45.36 -7.31 -11.18
CA ALA A 65 -46.61 -7.35 -10.40
C ALA A 65 -46.76 -6.38 -9.20
N GLY A 66 -47.66 -5.39 -9.38
CA GLY A 66 -48.40 -4.68 -8.32
C GLY A 66 -47.65 -3.72 -7.41
N LEU A 67 -46.35 -3.92 -7.20
CA LEU A 67 -45.50 -3.11 -6.33
C LEU A 67 -44.48 -2.34 -7.17
N LYS A 68 -44.49 -1.00 -7.08
CA LYS A 68 -43.41 -0.12 -7.55
C LYS A 68 -42.15 -0.32 -6.67
N LYS A 69 -41.60 -1.53 -6.65
CA LYS A 69 -40.44 -1.88 -5.81
C LYS A 69 -39.26 -2.24 -6.72
N LEU A 70 -38.16 -1.53 -6.50
CA LEU A 70 -36.87 -1.79 -7.12
C LEU A 70 -36.05 -2.67 -6.17
N SER A 71 -35.38 -3.69 -6.72
CA SER A 71 -34.45 -4.52 -5.96
C SER A 71 -33.02 -4.25 -6.43
N LEU A 72 -32.12 -3.93 -5.49
CA LEU A 72 -30.69 -3.77 -5.76
C LEU A 72 -30.04 -5.16 -5.76
N LEU A 73 -29.43 -5.54 -6.88
CA LEU A 73 -28.80 -6.85 -7.08
C LEU A 73 -27.30 -6.81 -6.75
N SER A 74 -26.61 -5.73 -7.12
CA SER A 74 -25.18 -5.55 -6.84
C SER A 74 -24.81 -4.07 -6.90
N SER A 75 -23.80 -3.69 -6.14
CA SER A 75 -23.12 -2.41 -6.26
C SER A 75 -21.63 -2.64 -6.45
N ASN A 76 -21.09 -2.23 -7.59
CA ASN A 76 -19.65 -2.19 -7.79
C ASN A 76 -19.23 -0.72 -7.73
N SER A 77 -18.32 -0.42 -6.82
CA SER A 77 -17.67 0.88 -6.70
C SER A 77 -16.27 0.80 -7.29
N PHE A 78 -15.63 1.96 -7.47
CA PHE A 78 -14.18 2.12 -7.62
C PHE A 78 -13.63 2.26 -9.05
N GLN A 79 -14.21 3.16 -9.85
CA GLN A 79 -13.47 3.68 -11.01
C GLN A 79 -12.58 4.86 -10.59
N HIS A 80 -11.27 4.66 -10.71
CA HIS A 80 -10.25 5.73 -10.68
C HIS A 80 -9.72 5.97 -12.09
N ASP A 81 -9.05 7.10 -12.29
CA ASP A 81 -8.15 7.26 -13.43
C ASP A 81 -7.01 6.24 -13.33
N ALA A 82 -7.07 5.21 -14.18
CA ALA A 82 -6.16 4.07 -14.19
C ALA A 82 -4.69 4.47 -14.36
N THR A 83 -4.39 5.66 -14.89
CA THR A 83 -3.03 6.12 -15.16
C THR A 83 -2.21 6.46 -13.89
N SER A 84 -2.90 6.66 -12.77
CA SER A 84 -2.29 7.06 -11.49
C SER A 84 -2.11 5.90 -10.50
N VAL A 85 -2.85 4.80 -10.69
CA VAL A 85 -2.84 3.62 -9.82
C VAL A 85 -1.58 2.79 -10.09
N LEU A 86 -0.88 2.42 -9.02
CA LEU A 86 0.31 1.58 -9.06
C LEU A 86 -0.03 0.15 -8.62
N LEU A 87 -0.73 -0.01 -7.49
CA LEU A 87 -1.14 -1.30 -6.94
C LEU A 87 -2.52 -1.17 -6.31
N GLU A 88 -3.24 -2.29 -6.20
CA GLU A 88 -4.52 -2.34 -5.51
C GLU A 88 -4.73 -3.65 -4.78
N SER A 89 -5.55 -3.63 -3.74
CA SER A 89 -5.98 -4.81 -3.00
C SER A 89 -7.41 -4.64 -2.53
N TYR A 90 -8.12 -5.76 -2.40
CA TYR A 90 -9.44 -5.83 -1.79
C TYR A 90 -9.37 -6.68 -0.52
N SER A 91 -10.18 -6.36 0.49
CA SER A 91 -10.39 -7.28 1.61
C SER A 91 -11.17 -8.51 1.15
N THR A 92 -11.01 -9.63 1.84
CA THR A 92 -11.71 -10.89 1.50
C THR A 92 -13.24 -10.73 1.53
N CYS A 93 -13.75 -9.85 2.41
CA CYS A 93 -15.18 -9.55 2.49
C CYS A 93 -15.69 -8.60 1.38
N GLY A 94 -14.81 -8.09 0.50
CA GLY A 94 -15.15 -7.18 -0.60
C GLY A 94 -15.58 -5.78 -0.16
N LYS A 95 -15.56 -5.47 1.14
CA LYS A 95 -16.02 -4.18 1.68
C LYS A 95 -14.97 -3.09 1.60
N PHE A 96 -13.70 -3.46 1.62
CA PHE A 96 -12.60 -2.51 1.64
C PHE A 96 -11.71 -2.68 0.43
N ARG A 97 -11.20 -1.56 -0.06
CA ARG A 97 -10.20 -1.50 -1.11
C ARG A 97 -9.07 -0.60 -0.67
N ALA A 98 -7.83 -1.05 -0.87
CA ALA A 98 -6.64 -0.22 -0.74
C ALA A 98 -6.09 0.06 -2.13
N VAL A 99 -5.57 1.27 -2.34
CA VAL A 99 -4.95 1.67 -3.61
C VAL A 99 -3.63 2.38 -3.30
N LEU A 100 -2.53 1.90 -3.89
CA LEU A 100 -1.29 2.66 -4.00
C LEU A 100 -1.35 3.45 -5.29
N MET A 101 -1.09 4.75 -5.22
CA MET A 101 -1.08 5.61 -6.41
C MET A 101 0.03 6.64 -6.37
N LYS A 102 0.33 7.22 -7.53
CA LYS A 102 1.21 8.39 -7.67
C LYS A 102 0.42 9.63 -8.05
N GLY A 103 0.84 10.78 -7.53
CA GLY A 103 0.20 12.06 -7.84
C GLY A 103 0.95 13.26 -7.29
N LYS A 104 0.40 14.46 -7.52
CA LYS A 104 0.92 15.70 -6.94
C LYS A 104 -0.04 16.24 -5.89
N LEU A 105 0.50 16.82 -4.83
CA LEU A 105 -0.25 17.62 -3.87
C LEU A 105 -0.61 18.96 -4.51
N SER A 106 -1.77 19.53 -4.13
CA SER A 106 -2.19 20.83 -4.69
C SER A 106 -1.25 21.99 -4.36
N LYS A 107 -0.45 21.85 -3.29
CA LYS A 107 0.51 22.87 -2.82
C LYS A 107 1.89 22.73 -3.47
N MET A 108 2.13 21.70 -4.28
CA MET A 108 3.44 21.48 -4.89
C MET A 108 3.68 22.42 -6.07
N GLU A 109 4.92 22.89 -6.19
CA GLU A 109 5.36 23.70 -7.32
C GLU A 109 5.27 22.94 -8.66
N SER A 110 5.11 23.70 -9.73
CA SER A 110 5.09 23.17 -11.10
C SER A 110 6.46 22.59 -11.45
N GLY A 111 6.55 21.26 -11.46
CA GLY A 111 7.79 20.52 -11.72
C GLY A 111 8.20 19.56 -10.61
N ALA A 112 7.57 19.64 -9.43
CA ALA A 112 7.82 18.68 -8.36
C ALA A 112 7.49 17.24 -8.80
N GLU A 113 8.32 16.31 -8.34
CA GLU A 113 8.16 14.87 -8.56
C GLU A 113 6.87 14.35 -7.90
N PRO A 114 6.14 13.43 -8.56
CA PRO A 114 4.97 12.79 -7.96
C PRO A 114 5.33 12.05 -6.67
N GLN A 115 4.46 12.14 -5.68
CA GLN A 115 4.56 11.36 -4.44
C GLN A 115 3.66 10.13 -4.50
N GLN A 116 3.95 9.17 -3.61
CA GLN A 116 3.11 8.00 -3.39
C GLN A 116 2.05 8.28 -2.33
N PHE A 117 0.83 7.84 -2.60
CA PHE A 117 -0.31 7.90 -1.69
C PHE A 117 -0.88 6.51 -1.50
N ILE A 118 -1.32 6.22 -0.28
CA ILE A 118 -2.15 5.05 0.02
C ILE A 118 -3.56 5.57 0.28
N GLU A 119 -4.52 5.14 -0.52
CA GLU A 119 -5.94 5.40 -0.30
C GLU A 119 -6.63 4.14 0.23
N ILE A 120 -7.43 4.31 1.28
CA ILE A 120 -8.29 3.26 1.85
C ILE A 120 -9.74 3.65 1.61
N TRP A 121 -10.48 2.76 0.97
CA TRP A 121 -11.85 2.94 0.52
C TRP A 121 -12.77 1.91 1.17
N ASP A 122 -14.00 2.32 1.50
CA ASP A 122 -15.12 1.40 1.72
C ASP A 122 -16.00 1.38 0.46
N SER A 123 -17.10 0.61 0.47
CA SER A 123 -18.07 0.59 -0.63
C SER A 123 -18.66 1.96 -1.01
N ASN A 124 -18.46 2.99 -0.17
CA ASN A 124 -19.12 4.28 -0.30
C ASN A 124 -18.22 5.44 -0.69
N SER A 125 -17.00 5.50 -0.18
CA SER A 125 -16.17 6.71 -0.15
C SER A 125 -14.72 6.42 0.20
N LEU A 126 -13.88 7.43 0.01
CA LEU A 126 -12.52 7.44 0.52
C LEU A 126 -12.58 7.60 2.05
N ILE A 127 -12.06 6.62 2.79
CA ILE A 127 -12.01 6.62 4.25
C ILE A 127 -10.75 7.34 4.73
N LYS A 128 -9.59 6.96 4.18
CA LYS A 128 -8.28 7.49 4.55
C LYS A 128 -7.40 7.70 3.33
N CYS A 129 -6.57 8.73 3.36
CA CYS A 129 -5.48 8.94 2.42
C CYS A 129 -4.19 9.22 3.21
N PHE A 130 -3.12 8.50 2.90
CA PHE A 130 -1.81 8.67 3.53
C PHE A 130 -0.80 9.16 2.50
N ILE A 131 -0.05 10.22 2.82
CA ILE A 131 1.06 10.71 2.00
C ILE A 131 2.32 9.97 2.44
N VAL A 132 2.69 8.90 1.74
CA VAL A 132 3.67 7.91 2.23
C VAL A 132 4.95 8.55 2.79
N LYS A 133 5.49 9.54 2.09
CA LYS A 133 6.74 10.22 2.50
C LYS A 133 6.58 11.05 3.78
N GLU A 134 5.44 11.72 3.97
CA GLU A 134 5.23 12.61 5.12
C GLU A 134 4.89 11.82 6.38
N GLN A 135 3.96 10.86 6.29
CA GLN A 135 3.53 10.06 7.44
C GLN A 135 4.54 8.96 7.80
N PHE A 136 5.14 8.28 6.80
CA PHE A 136 5.90 7.05 7.04
C PHE A 136 7.37 7.13 6.64
N GLY A 137 7.84 8.29 6.13
CA GLY A 137 9.24 8.50 5.71
C GLY A 137 10.29 8.38 6.82
N LYS A 138 9.86 8.26 8.09
CA LYS A 138 10.72 7.91 9.23
C LYS A 138 10.90 6.41 9.42
N LYS A 139 9.95 5.59 8.94
CA LYS A 139 9.92 4.14 9.13
C LYS A 139 10.47 3.39 7.92
N HIS A 140 10.16 3.86 6.71
CA HIS A 140 10.62 3.24 5.46
C HIS A 140 10.71 4.27 4.33
N GLY A 141 11.32 3.87 3.23
CA GLY A 141 11.42 4.62 1.98
C GLY A 141 10.23 4.38 1.04
N LYS A 142 10.50 4.47 -0.27
CA LYS A 142 9.49 4.31 -1.33
C LYS A 142 8.86 2.91 -1.28
N ILE A 143 7.55 2.83 -1.50
CA ILE A 143 6.84 1.54 -1.66
C ILE A 143 7.18 0.98 -3.03
N ASN A 144 7.51 -0.31 -3.07
CA ASN A 144 7.91 -0.98 -4.29
C ASN A 144 6.68 -1.45 -5.08
N ASP A 145 6.65 -1.08 -6.35
CA ASP A 145 5.61 -1.40 -7.34
C ASP A 145 6.10 -2.34 -8.46
N ASN A 146 7.33 -2.86 -8.35
CA ASN A 146 7.90 -3.82 -9.28
C ASN A 146 7.50 -5.26 -8.94
N ASP A 147 7.39 -6.11 -9.96
CA ASP A 147 6.78 -7.44 -9.81
C ASP A 147 7.41 -8.33 -8.71
N GLN A 148 8.75 -8.37 -8.61
CA GLN A 148 9.48 -9.28 -7.70
C GLN A 148 9.55 -8.81 -6.24
N PHE A 149 9.61 -7.49 -6.03
CA PHE A 149 9.76 -6.87 -4.71
C PHE A 149 8.55 -6.01 -4.35
N SER A 150 7.38 -6.31 -4.91
CA SER A 150 6.13 -5.67 -4.56
C SER A 150 5.20 -6.63 -3.85
N SER A 151 4.53 -6.12 -2.83
CA SER A 151 3.30 -6.69 -2.31
C SER A 151 2.44 -5.54 -1.83
N PHE A 152 1.13 -5.73 -1.92
CA PHE A 152 0.14 -4.76 -1.47
C PHE A 152 -1.14 -5.52 -1.21
N GLN A 153 -1.44 -5.81 0.06
CA GLN A 153 -2.51 -6.71 0.44
C GLN A 153 -3.21 -6.28 1.74
N LEU A 154 -4.52 -6.09 1.68
CA LEU A 154 -5.36 -5.96 2.86
C LEU A 154 -5.44 -7.29 3.61
N SER A 155 -5.48 -7.22 4.94
CA SER A 155 -5.86 -8.35 5.78
C SER A 155 -7.30 -8.79 5.50
N SER A 156 -7.67 -9.99 5.93
CA SER A 156 -9.00 -10.56 5.69
C SER A 156 -10.15 -9.66 6.18
N ASP A 157 -9.95 -9.01 7.32
CA ASP A 157 -10.87 -8.06 7.96
C ASP A 157 -10.74 -6.62 7.45
N GLY A 158 -9.72 -6.32 6.63
CA GLY A 158 -9.41 -4.98 6.14
C GLY A 158 -8.89 -4.02 7.21
N SER A 159 -8.42 -4.51 8.36
CA SER A 159 -7.86 -3.65 9.44
C SER A 159 -6.40 -3.27 9.22
N LYS A 160 -5.64 -4.10 8.48
CA LYS A 160 -4.22 -3.92 8.22
C LYS A 160 -3.91 -3.99 6.73
N LEU A 161 -2.88 -3.25 6.32
CA LEU A 161 -2.36 -3.25 4.96
C LEU A 161 -0.90 -3.69 4.97
N LEU A 162 -0.62 -4.80 4.31
CA LEU A 162 0.71 -5.35 4.07
C LEU A 162 1.28 -4.78 2.77
N TYR A 163 2.51 -4.29 2.78
CA TYR A 163 3.22 -3.93 1.56
C TYR A 163 4.74 -4.07 1.68
N VAL A 164 5.43 -4.04 0.55
CA VAL A 164 6.90 -4.03 0.50
C VAL A 164 7.40 -2.64 0.15
N ALA A 165 8.39 -2.16 0.89
CA ALA A 165 9.01 -0.84 0.69
C ALA A 165 10.53 -0.93 0.83
N GLU A 166 11.23 0.10 0.39
CA GLU A 166 12.67 0.21 0.64
C GLU A 166 12.95 0.53 2.11
N LYS A 167 13.97 -0.11 2.68
CA LYS A 167 14.47 0.21 4.01
C LYS A 167 14.95 1.66 4.03
N LYS A 168 14.54 2.42 5.05
CA LYS A 168 15.03 3.77 5.22
C LYS A 168 16.55 3.74 5.39
N VAL A 169 17.24 4.52 4.56
CA VAL A 169 18.67 4.79 4.73
C VAL A 169 18.80 5.96 5.72
N PRO A 170 19.59 5.82 6.80
CA PRO A 170 19.86 6.92 7.71
C PRO A 170 20.45 8.12 6.99
N ASP A 171 20.12 9.33 7.44
CA ASP A 171 20.68 10.55 6.86
C ASP A 171 22.20 10.58 7.09
N SER A 172 22.95 10.97 6.06
CA SER A 172 24.40 11.10 6.13
C SER A 172 24.81 12.49 6.66
N ILE A 173 25.79 12.53 7.57
CA ILE A 173 26.50 13.77 7.91
C ILE A 173 27.82 13.80 7.13
N PRO A 174 28.10 14.81 6.29
CA PRO A 174 29.38 14.93 5.59
C PRO A 174 30.56 14.96 6.58
N TYR A 175 31.65 14.25 6.26
CA TYR A 175 32.83 14.14 7.12
C TYR A 175 33.42 15.49 7.57
N PHE A 176 33.38 16.49 6.69
CA PHE A 176 34.02 17.79 6.92
C PHE A 176 33.08 18.86 7.51
N LYS A 177 31.83 18.50 7.85
CA LYS A 177 30.92 19.45 8.48
C LYS A 177 31.34 19.63 9.94
N LYS A 178 31.77 20.84 10.30
CA LYS A 178 32.07 21.19 11.71
C LYS A 178 30.81 21.00 12.54
N ASN A 179 30.86 20.13 13.54
CA ASN A 179 29.80 19.95 14.53
C ASN A 179 29.67 21.26 15.34
N ASN A 180 28.79 22.15 14.92
CA ASN A 180 28.36 23.27 15.75
C ASN A 180 27.37 22.76 16.80
N GLY A 181 27.81 21.94 17.76
CA GLY A 181 27.21 21.71 19.08
C GLY A 181 25.73 21.34 19.23
N ASP A 182 24.91 21.33 18.18
CA ASP A 182 23.48 21.07 18.25
C ASP A 182 23.24 19.57 18.07
N GLU A 183 23.62 18.81 19.09
CA GLU A 183 23.05 17.48 19.29
C GLU A 183 21.58 17.65 19.65
N ASP A 184 20.76 17.72 18.61
CA ASP A 184 19.31 17.78 18.71
C ASP A 184 18.84 16.47 19.37
N LYS A 185 18.57 16.52 20.69
CA LYS A 185 18.29 15.39 21.61
C LYS A 185 16.98 14.62 21.32
N GLY A 186 16.55 14.60 20.06
CA GLY A 186 15.43 13.82 19.55
C GLY A 186 15.52 13.49 18.05
N SER A 187 16.68 13.74 17.42
CA SER A 187 16.88 13.45 15.99
C SER A 187 17.33 12.00 15.76
N GLU A 188 16.89 11.40 14.64
CA GLU A 188 17.27 10.04 14.25
C GLU A 188 18.79 9.90 14.13
N PRO A 189 19.36 8.71 14.42
CA PRO A 189 20.79 8.48 14.33
C PRO A 189 21.26 8.73 12.90
N LYS A 190 22.14 9.72 12.73
CA LYS A 190 22.76 10.06 11.45
C LYS A 190 24.10 9.36 11.35
N GLU A 191 24.43 8.84 10.17
CA GLU A 191 25.69 8.16 9.94
C GLU A 191 26.69 9.14 9.31
N MET A 192 27.86 9.30 9.94
CA MET A 192 28.89 10.19 9.41
C MET A 192 29.54 9.55 8.18
N GLY A 193 29.58 10.28 7.06
CA GLY A 193 30.39 9.93 5.90
C GLY A 193 29.79 8.90 4.94
N THR A 194 28.49 8.62 5.02
CA THR A 194 27.86 7.56 4.22
C THR A 194 27.21 8.05 2.91
N GLU A 195 27.47 9.30 2.53
CA GLU A 195 26.94 9.98 1.34
C GLU A 195 27.35 9.31 0.02
N TYR A 196 28.60 8.82 -0.05
CA TYR A 196 29.15 8.16 -1.25
C TYR A 196 29.27 6.64 -1.11
N VAL A 197 28.71 6.05 -0.04
CA VAL A 197 28.72 4.60 0.12
C VAL A 197 27.87 3.97 -0.98
N TYR A 198 28.50 3.17 -1.83
CA TYR A 198 27.80 2.41 -2.84
C TYR A 198 26.89 1.38 -2.17
N ARG A 199 25.60 1.44 -2.51
CA ARG A 199 24.59 0.48 -2.07
C ARG A 199 24.12 -0.30 -3.27
N GLN A 200 24.50 -1.58 -3.32
CA GLN A 200 24.17 -2.45 -4.44
C GLN A 200 22.65 -2.62 -4.56
N SER A 201 22.10 -2.32 -5.74
CA SER A 201 20.73 -2.66 -6.10
C SER A 201 20.64 -4.05 -6.69
N TRP A 202 19.43 -4.57 -6.85
CA TRP A 202 19.16 -5.87 -7.49
C TRP A 202 19.45 -5.89 -9.01
N GLY A 203 19.92 -4.77 -9.58
CA GLY A 203 20.35 -4.66 -10.98
C GLY A 203 19.21 -4.93 -11.97
N GLU A 204 19.55 -5.37 -13.18
CA GLU A 204 18.58 -5.73 -14.22
C GLU A 204 17.53 -4.60 -14.43
N LEU A 205 16.23 -4.88 -14.27
CA LEU A 205 15.17 -3.87 -14.28
C LEU A 205 14.74 -3.44 -12.86
N LEU A 206 15.51 -3.83 -11.83
CA LEU A 206 15.30 -3.62 -10.40
C LEU A 206 16.35 -2.65 -9.82
N THR A 207 16.79 -1.68 -10.63
CA THR A 207 17.89 -0.76 -10.29
C THR A 207 17.60 0.15 -9.09
N THR A 208 16.34 0.34 -8.75
CA THR A 208 15.90 1.15 -7.60
C THR A 208 15.69 0.34 -6.32
N VAL A 209 15.76 -0.99 -6.39
CA VAL A 209 15.54 -1.89 -5.24
C VAL A 209 16.88 -2.20 -4.61
N ILE A 210 17.09 -1.74 -3.39
CA ILE A 210 18.36 -1.91 -2.66
C ILE A 210 18.13 -2.84 -1.48
N ASN A 211 17.30 -2.45 -0.52
CA ASN A 211 17.05 -3.21 0.71
C ASN A 211 15.55 -3.26 0.97
N PRO A 212 14.81 -4.14 0.26
CA PRO A 212 13.38 -4.22 0.41
C PRO A 212 13.02 -4.88 1.75
N ILE A 213 12.04 -4.30 2.43
CA ILE A 213 11.50 -4.70 3.73
C ILE A 213 9.98 -4.83 3.63
N ILE A 214 9.40 -5.57 4.56
CA ILE A 214 7.96 -5.71 4.67
C ILE A 214 7.44 -4.69 5.68
N VAL A 215 6.32 -4.06 5.37
CA VAL A 215 5.66 -3.09 6.24
C VAL A 215 4.20 -3.49 6.39
N VAL A 216 3.73 -3.45 7.63
CA VAL A 216 2.31 -3.62 7.97
C VAL A 216 1.80 -2.32 8.56
N LEU A 217 0.88 -1.67 7.86
CA LEU A 217 0.17 -0.48 8.34
C LEU A 217 -1.12 -0.92 9.04
N ASP A 218 -1.26 -0.55 10.31
CA ASP A 218 -2.55 -0.59 10.98
C ASP A 218 -3.38 0.63 10.56
N ILE A 219 -4.50 0.39 9.88
CA ILE A 219 -5.28 1.47 9.27
C ILE A 219 -5.98 2.31 10.34
N LYS A 220 -6.31 1.72 11.49
CA LYS A 220 -7.02 2.40 12.57
C LYS A 220 -6.06 3.28 13.36
N THR A 221 -4.93 2.72 13.81
CA THR A 221 -3.95 3.47 14.62
C THR A 221 -3.00 4.32 13.79
N GLU A 222 -2.93 4.09 12.48
CA GLU A 222 -2.02 4.76 11.53
C GLU A 222 -0.54 4.48 11.82
N GLU A 223 -0.25 3.38 12.51
CA GLU A 223 1.12 2.97 12.83
C GLU A 223 1.63 1.89 11.87
N CYS A 224 2.90 2.03 11.49
CA CYS A 224 3.61 1.04 10.69
C CYS A 224 4.50 0.15 11.56
N THR A 225 4.33 -1.17 11.39
CA THR A 225 5.27 -2.19 11.87
C THR A 225 6.17 -2.61 10.73
N VAL A 226 7.49 -2.53 10.94
CA VAL A 226 8.50 -2.91 9.94
C VAL A 226 9.03 -4.30 10.27
N ILE A 227 8.91 -5.22 9.31
CA ILE A 227 9.44 -6.57 9.35
C ILE A 227 10.65 -6.61 8.43
N ASP A 228 11.82 -6.64 9.07
CA ASP A 228 13.10 -6.70 8.38
C ASP A 228 13.47 -8.15 8.04
N SER A 229 14.23 -8.33 6.98
CA SER A 229 14.79 -9.64 6.63
C SER A 229 15.93 -10.01 7.58
N PRO A 230 16.19 -11.31 7.79
CA PRO A 230 17.47 -11.75 8.33
C PRO A 230 18.65 -11.18 7.54
N SER A 231 19.80 -10.99 8.19
CA SER A 231 20.92 -10.15 7.71
C SER A 231 21.42 -10.43 6.28
N ASN A 232 21.27 -11.65 5.77
CA ASN A 232 21.74 -12.06 4.44
C ASN A 232 20.62 -12.21 3.39
N TYR A 233 19.40 -11.76 3.69
CA TYR A 233 18.27 -11.82 2.76
C TYR A 233 17.75 -10.43 2.40
N SER A 234 16.99 -10.35 1.30
CA SER A 234 16.11 -9.23 0.96
C SER A 234 14.67 -9.73 0.95
N CYS A 235 13.75 -8.99 1.57
CA CYS A 235 12.33 -9.35 1.55
C CYS A 235 11.75 -9.15 0.14
N GLY A 236 11.37 -10.24 -0.51
CA GLY A 236 10.59 -10.26 -1.74
C GLY A 236 9.10 -10.14 -1.48
N ARG A 237 8.31 -10.83 -2.31
CA ARG A 237 6.85 -10.89 -2.15
C ARG A 237 6.44 -11.46 -0.79
N ALA A 238 5.43 -10.85 -0.20
CA ALA A 238 4.81 -11.22 1.06
C ALA A 238 3.29 -11.35 0.91
N ARG A 239 2.68 -12.23 1.71
CA ARG A 239 1.23 -12.36 1.84
C ARG A 239 0.82 -12.66 3.27
N TRP A 240 -0.39 -12.22 3.63
CA TRP A 240 -1.05 -12.67 4.83
C TRP A 240 -1.26 -14.19 4.80
N VAL A 241 -1.09 -14.82 5.96
CA VAL A 241 -1.66 -16.15 6.19
C VAL A 241 -3.20 -16.00 6.18
N PRO A 242 -3.95 -16.78 5.37
CA PRO A 242 -5.40 -16.90 5.42
C PRO A 242 -5.98 -16.78 6.83
N ASP A 243 -6.99 -15.93 6.96
CA ASP A 243 -7.71 -15.64 8.20
C ASP A 243 -6.86 -15.09 9.37
N SER A 244 -5.57 -14.81 9.15
CA SER A 244 -4.68 -14.18 10.11
C SER A 244 -4.53 -12.67 9.84
N THR A 245 -4.43 -11.91 10.92
CA THR A 245 -4.04 -10.49 10.91
C THR A 245 -2.67 -10.27 11.55
N LYS A 246 -2.02 -11.36 11.97
CA LYS A 246 -0.78 -11.34 12.76
C LYS A 246 0.34 -12.12 12.13
N GLU A 247 0.05 -13.00 11.19
CA GLU A 247 1.05 -13.86 10.56
C GLU A 247 1.06 -13.64 9.06
N LEU A 248 2.26 -13.62 8.50
CA LEU A 248 2.49 -13.46 7.09
C LEU A 248 3.64 -14.36 6.64
N VAL A 249 3.63 -14.72 5.37
CA VAL A 249 4.69 -15.48 4.72
C VAL A 249 5.34 -14.63 3.64
N TYR A 250 6.65 -14.77 3.48
CA TYR A 250 7.38 -14.03 2.45
C TYR A 250 8.58 -14.78 1.92
N VAL A 251 8.96 -14.44 0.69
CA VAL A 251 10.19 -14.94 0.06
C VAL A 251 11.36 -14.07 0.49
N GLY A 252 12.39 -14.66 1.07
CA GLY A 252 13.69 -14.02 1.24
C GLY A 252 14.63 -14.45 0.12
N TYR A 253 15.18 -13.49 -0.62
CA TYR A 253 16.23 -13.74 -1.62
C TYR A 253 17.60 -13.56 -0.98
N ASN A 254 18.49 -14.56 -1.13
CA ASN A 254 19.85 -14.46 -0.59
C ASN A 254 20.60 -13.31 -1.28
N ASN A 255 21.24 -12.44 -0.51
CA ASN A 255 21.98 -11.28 -1.02
C ASN A 255 23.35 -11.67 -1.60
N GLU A 256 23.91 -12.82 -1.22
CA GLU A 256 25.27 -13.24 -1.60
C GLU A 256 25.31 -14.06 -2.91
N PRO A 257 26.44 -14.03 -3.64
CA PRO A 257 27.60 -13.14 -3.44
C PRO A 257 27.37 -11.70 -3.92
N LEU A 258 26.40 -11.48 -4.82
CA LEU A 258 26.01 -10.18 -5.37
C LEU A 258 24.49 -10.16 -5.54
N LYS A 259 23.81 -9.02 -5.38
CA LYS A 259 22.37 -8.86 -5.66
C LYS A 259 22.08 -8.76 -7.16
N LEU A 260 22.00 -9.90 -7.85
CA LEU A 260 21.74 -10.01 -9.30
C LEU A 260 21.04 -11.34 -9.63
N GLY A 261 20.48 -11.52 -10.82
CA GLY A 261 19.89 -12.79 -11.22
C GLY A 261 18.57 -13.05 -10.49
N LEU A 262 17.56 -12.23 -10.80
CA LEU A 262 16.19 -12.44 -10.33
C LEU A 262 15.13 -12.38 -11.44
N LEU A 263 15.37 -11.64 -12.53
CA LEU A 263 14.47 -11.60 -13.68
C LEU A 263 14.97 -12.49 -14.81
N TYR A 264 16.24 -12.35 -15.19
CA TYR A 264 16.78 -13.05 -16.37
C TYR A 264 17.54 -14.33 -16.03
N PHE A 265 17.94 -14.51 -14.76
CA PHE A 265 18.63 -15.70 -14.30
C PHE A 265 18.00 -16.19 -12.99
N LEU A 266 17.16 -17.22 -13.07
CA LEU A 266 16.26 -17.63 -11.97
C LEU A 266 16.88 -18.64 -10.98
N ASN A 267 18.20 -18.83 -10.98
CA ASN A 267 18.87 -19.82 -10.11
C ASN A 267 19.25 -19.25 -8.73
N ARG A 268 18.63 -18.15 -8.30
CA ARG A 268 18.92 -17.55 -7.01
C ARG A 268 18.30 -18.36 -5.88
N LYS A 269 19.14 -18.76 -4.93
CA LYS A 269 18.71 -19.34 -3.65
C LYS A 269 17.70 -18.43 -2.96
N SER A 270 16.53 -18.98 -2.69
CA SER A 270 15.45 -18.31 -1.99
C SER A 270 14.99 -19.14 -0.79
N THR A 271 14.31 -18.51 0.15
CA THR A 271 13.85 -19.16 1.37
C THR A 271 12.49 -18.59 1.73
N LEU A 272 11.56 -19.45 2.11
CA LEU A 272 10.27 -19.01 2.63
C LEU A 272 10.37 -18.78 4.13
N PHE A 273 9.93 -17.61 4.58
CA PHE A 273 9.87 -17.22 5.97
C PHE A 273 8.42 -17.02 6.40
N CYS A 274 8.12 -17.33 7.66
CA CYS A 274 6.90 -16.91 8.35
C CYS A 274 7.29 -15.82 9.35
N ALA A 275 6.58 -14.71 9.36
CA ALA A 275 6.76 -13.66 10.36
C ALA A 275 5.47 -13.41 11.12
N ASN A 276 5.64 -13.13 12.42
CA ASN A 276 4.56 -12.64 13.25
C ASN A 276 4.72 -11.13 13.47
N VAL A 277 3.69 -10.36 13.13
CA VAL A 277 3.67 -8.90 13.13
C VAL A 277 3.88 -8.34 14.54
N ASP A 278 3.25 -8.93 15.56
CA ASP A 278 3.28 -8.41 16.93
C ASP A 278 4.66 -8.59 17.57
N THR A 279 5.30 -9.74 17.32
CA THR A 279 6.62 -10.07 17.89
C THR A 279 7.79 -9.57 17.05
N ASN A 280 7.52 -9.24 15.78
CA ASN A 280 8.53 -8.94 14.76
C ASN A 280 9.60 -10.04 14.59
N VAL A 281 9.22 -11.29 14.85
CA VAL A 281 10.11 -12.46 14.70
C VAL A 281 9.81 -13.16 13.38
N SER A 282 10.85 -13.35 12.57
CA SER A 282 10.81 -14.17 11.36
C SER A 282 11.42 -15.55 11.62
N SER A 283 10.66 -16.60 11.33
CA SER A 283 11.10 -17.98 11.39
C SER A 283 11.22 -18.57 9.98
N LYS A 284 12.30 -19.30 9.75
CA LYS A 284 12.55 -19.96 8.47
C LYS A 284 11.66 -21.20 8.34
N ILE A 285 10.91 -21.29 7.24
CA ILE A 285 10.04 -22.44 6.96
C ILE A 285 10.82 -23.48 6.13
N ILE A 286 11.17 -23.12 4.89
CA ILE A 286 11.77 -24.04 3.90
C ILE A 286 12.79 -23.28 3.03
N ILE A 287 13.90 -23.94 2.72
CA ILE A 287 14.85 -23.47 1.70
C ILE A 287 14.36 -23.92 0.33
N ILE A 288 14.24 -22.99 -0.60
CA ILE A 288 13.89 -23.29 -1.99
C ILE A 288 15.21 -23.23 -2.78
N ASN A 289 15.78 -24.40 -3.04
CA ASN A 289 17.00 -24.57 -3.84
C ASN A 289 16.72 -25.45 -5.06
N ASP A 290 17.19 -24.98 -6.20
CA ASP A 290 17.41 -25.67 -7.48
C ASP A 290 16.19 -26.22 -8.26
N MET A 291 16.08 -25.70 -9.50
CA MET A 291 15.50 -26.35 -10.69
C MET A 291 13.98 -26.39 -10.91
N THR A 292 13.18 -25.54 -10.26
CA THR A 292 11.78 -25.35 -10.69
C THR A 292 11.38 -23.89 -10.77
N HIS A 293 10.80 -23.51 -11.90
CA HIS A 293 10.18 -22.22 -12.22
C HIS A 293 9.25 -21.73 -11.08
N LEU A 294 9.82 -21.04 -10.09
CA LEU A 294 9.03 -20.38 -9.03
C LEU A 294 8.52 -19.01 -9.44
N HIS A 295 8.90 -18.54 -10.63
CA HIS A 295 8.53 -17.20 -11.12
C HIS A 295 7.02 -17.03 -11.26
N CYS A 296 6.27 -18.13 -11.43
CA CYS A 296 4.84 -18.07 -11.75
C CYS A 296 3.87 -18.26 -10.57
N HIS A 297 4.29 -18.77 -9.39
CA HIS A 297 3.28 -19.27 -8.44
C HIS A 297 3.66 -19.17 -6.96
N MET A 298 3.84 -17.96 -6.42
CA MET A 298 3.60 -17.74 -4.97
C MET A 298 2.15 -18.07 -4.60
N THR A 299 1.21 -17.92 -5.54
CA THR A 299 -0.18 -18.39 -5.38
C THR A 299 -0.25 -19.90 -5.17
N SER A 300 0.49 -20.70 -5.93
CA SER A 300 0.43 -22.17 -5.78
C SER A 300 1.30 -22.69 -4.65
N ILE A 301 2.43 -22.04 -4.32
CA ILE A 301 3.29 -22.50 -3.22
C ILE A 301 2.69 -22.22 -1.85
N ILE A 302 2.01 -21.09 -1.67
CA ILE A 302 1.25 -20.84 -0.43
C ILE A 302 0.07 -21.81 -0.34
N LEU A 303 -0.60 -22.14 -1.44
CA LEU A 303 -1.65 -23.18 -1.49
C LEU A 303 -1.15 -24.61 -1.26
N ILE A 304 0.16 -24.85 -1.36
CA ILE A 304 0.78 -26.17 -1.11
C ILE A 304 1.35 -26.25 0.31
N ILE A 305 1.73 -25.12 0.91
CA ILE A 305 2.32 -25.04 2.26
C ILE A 305 1.25 -24.78 3.35
N MET A 306 0.03 -24.42 2.95
CA MET A 306 -1.15 -24.25 3.81
C MET A 306 -2.24 -25.27 3.50
#